data_AF-A0AAV8Z7W3-F1
#
_entry.id   AF-A0AAV8Z7W3-F1
#
_cell.length_a   1.000
_cell.length_b   1.000
_cell.length_c   1.000
_cell.angle_alpha   90.00
_cell.angle_beta   90.00
_cell.angle_gamma   90.00
#
_symmetry.space_group_name_H-M   'P 1'
#
loop_
_entity.id
_entity.type
_entity.pdbx_description
1 polymer ?
#
loop_
_entity_poly.entity_id
_entity_poly.type
_entity_poly.pdbx_seq_one_letter_code
_entity_poly.pdbx_strand_id
1 'polypeptide(L)'
;MCPKTNKLFRFICLVMGGNRSAWTQEGDCQNTAGHCPCPENSEGCKCELNGKCSGNVCNSEECSRIFLEECLCPVHVRDKCRTCCQYNNACLPSSIATEKMIEREASLLTKLKATGVENDTNSNKYGFYRTFSRKNYNVTLHFREVEVNEYCLLNGKVGVCDKNHKCLIPKVRQIYPSLHTSSD
;
A
#
# COMPACT_ATOMS: atom_id res chain seq x y z
N MET A 1 -8.17 -16.12 12.12
CA MET A 1 -9.44 -15.34 12.09
C MET A 1 -9.28 -13.94 12.70
N CYS A 2 -9.07 -12.90 11.89
CA CYS A 2 -8.89 -11.53 12.41
C CYS A 2 -10.07 -11.08 13.30
N PRO A 3 -9.79 -10.42 14.45
CA PRO A 3 -10.82 -10.03 15.39
C PRO A 3 -11.84 -9.11 14.72
N LYS A 4 -13.12 -9.48 14.83
CA LYS A 4 -14.22 -8.83 14.11
C LYS A 4 -14.56 -7.44 14.66
N THR A 5 -14.08 -7.06 15.84
CA THR A 5 -14.65 -5.94 16.60
C THR A 5 -13.99 -4.58 16.36
N ASN A 6 -12.76 -4.52 15.84
CA ASN A 6 -12.07 -3.26 15.60
C ASN A 6 -11.81 -3.02 14.10
N LYS A 7 -12.40 -1.96 13.54
CA LYS A 7 -12.30 -1.59 12.11
C LYS A 7 -10.84 -1.41 11.66
N LEU A 8 -10.00 -0.86 12.52
CA LEU A 8 -8.57 -0.65 12.26
C LEU A 8 -7.83 -1.98 12.16
N PHE A 9 -8.08 -2.90 13.09
CA PHE A 9 -7.46 -4.22 13.05
C PHE A 9 -7.89 -5.01 11.82
N ARG A 10 -9.17 -4.92 11.41
CA ARG A 10 -9.62 -5.52 10.15
C ARG A 10 -8.89 -4.92 8.96
N PHE A 11 -8.73 -3.59 8.92
CA PHE A 11 -7.98 -2.91 7.86
C PHE A 11 -6.53 -3.39 7.81
N ILE A 12 -5.81 -3.36 8.93
CA ILE A 12 -4.40 -3.78 8.99
C ILE A 12 -4.25 -5.26 8.61
N CYS A 13 -5.10 -6.14 9.14
CA CYS A 13 -5.11 -7.57 8.79
C CYS A 13 -5.27 -7.83 7.29
N LEU A 14 -6.19 -7.10 6.64
CA LEU A 14 -6.51 -7.28 5.22
C LEU A 14 -5.42 -6.69 4.33
N VAL A 15 -4.80 -5.59 4.76
CA VAL A 15 -3.67 -4.96 4.07
C VAL A 15 -2.39 -5.80 4.20
N MET A 16 -2.27 -6.63 5.24
CA MET A 16 -1.08 -7.44 5.56
C MET A 16 -1.18 -8.91 5.11
N GLY A 17 -2.23 -9.30 4.36
CA GLY A 17 -2.34 -10.65 3.79
C GLY A 17 -2.48 -11.79 4.82
N GLY A 18 -3.13 -11.55 5.97
CA GLY A 18 -3.54 -12.61 6.90
C GLY A 18 -2.42 -13.31 7.70
N ASN A 19 -1.14 -12.98 7.50
CA ASN A 19 -0.03 -13.63 8.21
C ASN A 19 0.17 -13.00 9.61
N ARG A 20 -0.30 -13.72 10.64
CA ARG A 20 -0.35 -13.27 12.04
C ARG A 20 1.00 -13.25 12.75
N SER A 21 1.99 -13.96 12.23
CA SER A 21 3.32 -14.08 12.83
C SER A 21 4.17 -12.81 12.74
N ALA A 22 3.75 -11.82 11.96
CA ALA A 22 4.36 -10.48 11.96
C ALA A 22 4.04 -9.66 13.23
N TRP A 23 3.18 -10.17 14.12
CA TRP A 23 2.80 -9.51 15.38
C TRP A 23 3.44 -10.12 16.64
N THR A 24 4.19 -11.23 16.53
CA THR A 24 4.62 -12.04 17.70
C THR A 24 6.05 -11.80 18.18
N GLN A 25 6.83 -10.97 17.50
CA GLN A 25 7.94 -10.28 18.16
C GLN A 25 7.41 -8.90 18.54
N GLU A 26 7.99 -8.23 19.53
CA GLU A 26 7.78 -6.80 19.80
C GLU A 26 8.19 -5.97 18.56
N GLY A 27 7.44 -6.14 17.47
CA GLY A 27 7.55 -5.45 16.21
C GLY A 27 6.79 -4.18 16.41
N ASP A 28 7.47 -3.25 17.07
CA ASP A 28 7.06 -1.88 17.19
C ASP A 28 6.47 -1.46 15.83
N CYS A 29 5.14 -1.22 15.78
CA CYS A 29 4.54 -0.36 14.76
C CYS A 29 5.02 1.08 15.04
N GLN A 30 6.33 1.23 15.13
CA GLN A 30 7.03 2.47 15.20
C GLN A 30 6.77 3.07 13.83
N ASN A 31 5.93 4.11 13.78
CA ASN A 31 5.97 5.12 12.73
C ASN A 31 7.36 5.77 12.75
N THR A 32 8.45 5.02 12.57
CA THR A 32 9.83 5.50 12.68
C THR A 32 10.15 6.27 11.42
N ALA A 33 9.82 7.55 11.47
CA ALA A 33 10.34 8.60 10.61
C ALA A 33 10.18 8.39 9.08
N GLY A 34 9.43 7.39 8.60
CA GLY A 34 9.34 7.10 7.16
C GLY A 34 10.67 6.69 6.53
N HIS A 35 11.63 6.22 7.34
CA HIS A 35 12.95 5.78 6.88
C HIS A 35 12.96 4.26 6.68
N CYS A 36 13.78 3.82 5.74
CA CYS A 36 14.00 2.41 5.49
C CYS A 36 14.83 1.77 6.61
N PRO A 37 14.36 0.65 7.21
CA PRO A 37 15.06 0.00 8.33
C PRO A 37 16.29 -0.79 7.88
N CYS A 38 16.46 -0.98 6.57
CA CYS A 38 17.53 -1.78 6.00
C CYS A 38 18.75 -0.93 5.62
N PRO A 39 19.94 -1.54 5.52
CA PRO A 39 21.12 -0.89 4.95
C PRO A 39 20.87 -0.39 3.52
N GLU A 40 21.57 0.67 3.11
CA GLU A 40 21.46 1.22 1.75
C GLU A 40 21.63 0.13 0.67
N ASN A 41 20.75 0.15 -0.34
CA ASN A 41 20.72 -0.76 -1.50
C ASN A 41 20.26 -2.20 -1.26
N SER A 42 19.61 -2.51 -0.13
CA SER A 42 18.93 -3.82 0.01
C SER A 42 17.67 -3.88 -0.86
N GLU A 43 17.71 -4.64 -1.96
CA GLU A 43 16.53 -4.90 -2.80
C GLU A 43 15.40 -5.58 -2.00
N GLY A 44 14.17 -5.12 -2.21
CA GLY A 44 12.99 -5.74 -1.59
C GLY A 44 12.83 -5.48 -0.09
N CYS A 45 13.60 -4.54 0.48
CA CYS A 45 13.42 -4.11 1.86
C CYS A 45 11.99 -3.62 2.11
N LYS A 46 11.32 -4.22 3.09
CA LYS A 46 9.99 -3.83 3.54
C LYS A 46 10.12 -2.74 4.60
N CYS A 47 9.18 -1.80 4.59
CA CYS A 47 9.08 -0.74 5.57
C CYS A 47 7.62 -0.54 5.94
N GLU A 48 7.37 -0.26 7.21
CA GLU A 48 6.03 0.10 7.72
C GLU A 48 4.94 -0.91 7.27
N LEU A 49 3.69 -0.49 7.13
CA LEU A 49 2.58 -1.36 6.70
C LEU A 49 2.47 -1.41 5.17
N ASN A 50 2.73 -2.59 4.59
CA ASN A 50 2.71 -2.83 3.15
C ASN A 50 3.51 -1.79 2.32
N GLY A 51 4.61 -1.29 2.87
CA GLY A 51 5.56 -0.42 2.21
C GLY A 51 6.80 -1.18 1.73
N LYS A 52 7.44 -0.62 0.70
CA LYS A 52 8.73 -1.06 0.17
C LYS A 52 9.65 0.15 0.04
N CYS A 53 10.93 -0.12 0.26
CA CYS A 53 11.96 0.90 0.20
C CYS A 53 12.43 1.16 -1.22
N SER A 54 12.56 2.44 -1.54
CA SER A 54 13.32 2.94 -2.69
C SER A 54 14.37 3.90 -2.15
N GLY A 55 15.62 3.43 -2.06
CA GLY A 55 16.66 4.11 -1.28
C GLY A 55 16.29 4.18 0.20
N ASN A 56 16.35 5.38 0.79
CA ASN A 56 16.01 5.64 2.20
C ASN A 56 14.54 6.02 2.42
N VAL A 57 13.72 6.05 1.36
CA VAL A 57 12.31 6.45 1.41
C VAL A 57 11.41 5.22 1.39
N CYS A 58 10.49 5.16 2.37
CA CYS A 58 9.43 4.17 2.37
C CYS A 58 8.29 4.60 1.42
N ASN A 59 7.93 3.72 0.49
CA ASN A 59 6.88 3.94 -0.50
C ASN A 59 5.83 2.83 -0.42
N SER A 60 4.61 3.09 -0.86
CA SER A 60 3.60 2.04 -1.04
C SER A 60 4.09 0.93 -1.96
N GLU A 61 3.61 -0.29 -1.73
CA GLU A 61 3.83 -1.41 -2.64
C GLU A 61 3.43 -1.08 -4.09
N GLU A 62 2.35 -0.31 -4.27
CA GLU A 62 1.79 0.02 -5.58
C GLU A 62 2.71 0.92 -6.42
N CYS A 63 3.42 1.86 -5.80
CA CYS A 63 4.40 2.71 -6.49
C CYS A 63 5.76 2.01 -6.62
N SER A 64 6.17 1.30 -5.58
CA SER A 64 7.46 0.60 -5.55
C SER A 64 7.55 -0.50 -6.62
N ARG A 65 6.46 -1.24 -6.88
CA ARG A 65 6.45 -2.31 -7.90
C ARG A 65 6.62 -1.79 -9.34
N ILE A 66 6.41 -0.49 -9.56
CA ILE A 66 6.64 0.18 -10.84
C ILE A 66 7.82 1.17 -10.78
N PHE A 67 8.67 1.07 -9.75
CA PHE A 67 9.87 1.88 -9.58
C PHE A 67 9.60 3.39 -9.53
N LEU A 68 8.47 3.79 -8.94
CA LEU A 68 8.11 5.18 -8.71
C LEU A 68 8.01 5.49 -7.22
N GLU A 69 8.19 6.76 -6.89
CA GLU A 69 7.98 7.27 -5.52
C GLU A 69 6.50 7.57 -5.29
N GLU A 70 6.04 7.33 -4.06
CA GLU A 70 4.71 7.68 -3.61
C GLU A 70 4.60 9.20 -3.35
N CYS A 71 3.46 9.77 -3.69
CA CYS A 71 3.20 11.20 -3.56
C CYS A 71 1.75 11.45 -3.11
N LEU A 72 1.49 12.68 -2.64
CA LEU A 72 0.15 13.08 -2.25
C LEU A 72 -0.75 13.26 -3.47
N CYS A 73 -1.85 12.50 -3.52
CA CYS A 73 -2.83 12.64 -4.58
C CYS A 73 -3.35 14.08 -4.70
N PRO A 74 -3.51 14.60 -5.94
CA PRO A 74 -4.19 15.87 -6.16
C PRO A 74 -5.64 15.80 -5.65
N VAL A 75 -6.15 16.91 -5.11
CA VAL A 75 -7.49 17.00 -4.49
C VAL A 75 -8.64 16.65 -5.46
N HIS A 76 -8.41 16.77 -6.76
CA HIS A 76 -9.44 16.56 -7.79
C HIS A 76 -9.54 15.11 -8.29
N VAL A 77 -8.78 14.18 -7.69
CA VAL A 77 -8.77 12.78 -8.14
C VAL A 77 -9.87 11.99 -7.42
N ARG A 78 -11.14 12.24 -7.80
CA ARG A 78 -12.33 11.46 -7.43
C ARG A 78 -12.67 11.41 -5.93
N ASP A 79 -13.85 10.89 -5.61
CA ASP A 79 -14.48 10.94 -4.28
C ASP A 79 -13.89 9.96 -3.24
N LYS A 80 -12.65 9.50 -3.40
CA LYS A 80 -12.03 8.46 -2.58
C LYS A 80 -10.53 8.65 -2.42
N CYS A 81 -9.99 8.24 -1.28
CA CYS A 81 -8.54 8.20 -1.09
C CYS A 81 -7.93 7.02 -1.84
N ARG A 82 -6.83 7.30 -2.53
CA ARG A 82 -6.08 6.33 -3.33
C ARG A 82 -4.59 6.50 -3.09
N THR A 83 -3.82 5.51 -3.51
CA THR A 83 -2.37 5.63 -3.63
C THR A 83 -2.03 6.41 -4.90
N CYS A 84 -1.09 7.36 -4.83
CA CYS A 84 -0.59 8.08 -6.00
C CYS A 84 0.93 7.98 -6.11
N CYS A 85 1.44 7.93 -7.34
CA CYS A 85 2.84 7.79 -7.66
C CYS A 85 3.31 8.95 -8.54
N GLN A 86 4.54 9.41 -8.31
CA GLN A 86 5.17 10.49 -9.02
C GLN A 86 5.60 10.00 -10.41
N TYR A 87 5.04 10.58 -11.47
CA TYR A 87 5.36 10.26 -12.86
C TYR A 87 5.48 11.55 -13.67
N ASN A 88 6.65 11.79 -14.29
CA ASN A 88 6.95 12.97 -15.11
C ASN A 88 6.52 14.29 -14.43
N ASN A 89 6.99 14.52 -13.20
CA ASN A 89 6.68 15.71 -12.39
C ASN A 89 5.21 15.89 -11.97
N ALA A 90 4.34 14.90 -12.22
CA ALA A 90 2.96 14.91 -11.78
C ALA A 90 2.68 13.74 -10.82
N CYS A 91 1.84 13.97 -9.83
CA CYS A 91 1.35 12.92 -8.96
C CYS A 91 0.07 12.33 -9.55
N LEU A 92 0.13 11.06 -9.97
CA LEU A 92 -0.97 10.36 -10.63
C LEU A 92 -1.45 9.18 -9.78
N PRO A 93 -2.73 8.78 -9.87
CA PRO A 93 -3.19 7.54 -9.23
C PRO A 93 -2.31 6.37 -9.64
N SER A 94 -1.94 5.52 -8.70
CA SER A 94 -1.05 4.39 -8.91
C SER A 94 -1.48 3.49 -10.08
N SER A 95 -2.78 3.30 -10.28
CA SER A 95 -3.35 2.54 -11.41
C SER A 95 -3.16 3.20 -12.77
N ILE A 96 -3.11 4.53 -12.82
CA ILE A 96 -2.83 5.31 -14.03
C ILE A 96 -1.33 5.40 -14.27
N ALA A 97 -0.54 5.61 -13.21
CA ALA A 97 0.91 5.58 -13.28
C ALA A 97 1.41 4.22 -13.78
N THR A 98 0.83 3.13 -13.29
CA THR A 98 1.13 1.75 -13.73
C THR A 98 0.84 1.57 -15.22
N GLU A 99 -0.32 2.03 -15.69
CA GLU A 99 -0.67 1.98 -17.12
C GLU A 99 0.37 2.70 -17.99
N LYS A 100 0.71 3.94 -17.64
CA LYS A 100 1.71 4.74 -18.35
C LYS A 100 3.10 4.11 -18.32
N MET A 101 3.48 3.50 -17.20
CA MET A 101 4.76 2.79 -17.09
C MET A 101 4.79 1.53 -17.95
N ILE A 102 3.69 0.76 -18.02
CA ILE A 102 3.57 -0.42 -18.88
C ILE A 102 3.61 -0.03 -20.36
N GLU A 103 2.98 1.09 -20.74
CA GLU A 103 3.03 1.62 -22.11
C GLU A 103 4.46 1.97 -22.52
N ARG A 104 5.18 2.68 -21.63
CA ARG A 104 6.56 3.12 -21.84
C ARG A 104 7.57 1.97 -21.85
N GLU A 105 7.48 1.05 -20.88
CA GLU A 105 8.43 -0.06 -20.69
C GLU A 105 7.69 -1.40 -20.75
N ALA A 106 7.69 -2.04 -21.92
CA ALA A 106 7.00 -3.32 -22.11
C ALA A 106 7.50 -4.45 -21.20
N SER A 107 8.80 -4.44 -20.85
CA SER A 107 9.43 -5.41 -19.94
C SER A 107 8.88 -5.34 -18.51
N LEU A 108 8.28 -4.21 -18.12
CA LEU A 108 7.67 -4.06 -16.81
C LEU A 108 6.50 -5.04 -16.60
N LEU A 109 5.72 -5.30 -17.65
CA LEU A 109 4.59 -6.23 -17.56
C LEU A 109 5.04 -7.66 -17.22
N THR A 110 6.18 -8.08 -17.76
CA THR A 110 6.79 -9.38 -17.45
C THR A 110 7.29 -9.45 -16.01
N LYS A 111 7.93 -8.37 -15.52
CA LYS A 111 8.36 -8.25 -14.12
C LYS A 111 7.18 -8.31 -13.16
N LEU A 112 6.12 -7.57 -13.46
CA LEU A 112 4.89 -7.52 -12.65
C LEU A 112 4.19 -8.87 -12.57
N LYS A 113 4.22 -9.68 -13.65
CA LYS A 113 3.67 -11.04 -13.66
C LYS A 113 4.40 -11.97 -12.69
N ALA A 114 5.72 -11.86 -12.57
CA ALA A 114 6.51 -12.66 -11.62
C ALA A 114 6.20 -12.31 -10.16
N THR A 115 5.71 -11.09 -9.91
CA THR A 115 5.29 -10.60 -8.58
C THR A 115 3.77 -10.65 -8.36
N GLY A 116 2.99 -11.08 -9.36
CA GLY A 116 1.53 -11.03 -9.34
C GLY A 116 0.96 -12.08 -8.40
N VAL A 117 0.38 -11.63 -7.28
CA VAL A 117 -0.34 -12.49 -6.34
C VAL A 117 -1.65 -12.96 -6.97
N GLU A 118 -1.97 -14.25 -6.79
CA GLU A 118 -3.26 -14.84 -7.17
C GLU A 118 -4.44 -14.02 -6.62
N ASN A 119 -5.55 -14.00 -7.37
CA ASN A 119 -6.76 -13.27 -7.04
C ASN A 119 -7.29 -13.68 -5.64
N ASP A 120 -6.92 -12.96 -4.59
CA ASP A 120 -7.65 -13.03 -3.32
C ASP A 120 -8.94 -12.22 -3.45
N THR A 121 -9.98 -12.89 -3.93
CA THR A 121 -11.31 -12.35 -4.26
C THR A 121 -12.04 -11.68 -3.08
N ASN A 122 -11.45 -11.63 -1.89
CA ASN A 122 -12.09 -11.15 -0.67
C ASN A 122 -11.92 -9.65 -0.35
N SER A 123 -11.16 -8.86 -1.12
CA SER A 123 -10.73 -7.52 -0.64
C SER A 123 -11.21 -6.27 -1.40
N ASN A 124 -12.24 -6.37 -2.26
CA ASN A 124 -12.82 -5.20 -2.95
C ASN A 124 -13.32 -4.06 -2.03
N LYS A 125 -13.40 -4.28 -0.70
CA LYS A 125 -13.73 -3.22 0.26
C LYS A 125 -12.64 -2.13 0.34
N TYR A 126 -11.37 -2.49 0.17
CA TYR A 126 -10.23 -1.57 0.40
C TYR A 126 -9.42 -1.31 -0.87
N GLY A 127 -10.02 -1.56 -2.02
CA GLY A 127 -9.39 -1.37 -3.31
C GLY A 127 -10.15 -2.05 -4.43
N PHE A 128 -9.52 -2.07 -5.59
CA PHE A 128 -10.05 -2.68 -6.79
C PHE A 128 -8.93 -3.37 -7.55
N TYR A 129 -9.30 -4.40 -8.31
CA TYR A 129 -8.40 -5.07 -9.24
C TYR A 129 -8.50 -4.42 -10.62
N ARG A 130 -7.36 -4.20 -11.26
CA ARG A 130 -7.29 -3.76 -12.67
C ARG A 130 -6.35 -4.68 -13.43
N THR A 131 -6.84 -5.17 -14.57
CA THR A 131 -6.06 -5.98 -15.50
C THR A 131 -5.36 -5.08 -16.50
N PHE A 132 -4.06 -5.29 -16.70
CA PHE A 132 -3.28 -4.68 -17.76
C PHE A 132 -2.87 -5.74 -18.77
N SER A 133 -3.14 -5.45 -20.03
CA SER A 133 -2.91 -6.38 -21.14
C SER A 133 -1.98 -5.73 -22.16
N ARG A 134 -0.95 -6.47 -22.58
CA ARG A 134 -0.12 -6.10 -23.73
C ARG A 134 0.28 -7.36 -24.48
N LYS A 135 -0.12 -7.45 -25.75
CA LYS A 135 0.01 -8.68 -26.55
C LYS A 135 -0.65 -9.87 -25.81
N ASN A 136 0.08 -10.98 -25.61
CA ASN A 136 -0.42 -12.19 -24.94
C ASN A 136 -0.14 -12.20 -23.43
N TYR A 137 0.24 -11.07 -22.84
CA TYR A 137 0.53 -10.96 -21.42
C TYR A 137 -0.56 -10.16 -20.72
N ASN A 138 -1.12 -10.77 -19.67
CA ASN A 138 -2.08 -10.16 -18.77
C ASN A 138 -1.50 -10.20 -17.36
N VAL A 139 -1.62 -9.09 -16.64
CA VAL A 139 -1.38 -9.04 -15.20
C VAL A 139 -2.56 -8.34 -14.54
N THR A 140 -3.10 -8.95 -13.49
CA THR A 140 -4.13 -8.34 -12.65
C THR A 140 -3.46 -7.84 -11.39
N LEU A 141 -3.63 -6.56 -11.10
CA LEU A 141 -3.03 -5.92 -9.93
C LEU A 141 -4.12 -5.29 -9.07
N HIS A 142 -3.97 -5.42 -7.76
CA HIS A 142 -4.77 -4.70 -6.78
C HIS A 142 -4.26 -3.26 -6.61
N PHE A 143 -5.17 -2.33 -6.43
CA PHE A 143 -4.93 -0.91 -6.16
C PHE A 143 -5.82 -0.47 -5.01
N ARG A 144 -5.25 0.22 -4.03
CA ARG A 144 -5.99 0.66 -2.86
C ARG A 144 -6.91 1.83 -3.20
N GLU A 145 -8.12 1.73 -2.67
CA GLU A 145 -9.13 2.76 -2.76
C GLU A 145 -10.05 2.65 -1.55
N VAL A 146 -10.26 3.76 -0.84
CA VAL A 146 -11.07 3.79 0.37
C VAL A 146 -11.95 5.05 0.43
N GLU A 147 -13.14 4.89 1.01
CA GLU A 147 -14.10 5.98 1.22
C GLU A 147 -13.62 6.96 2.29
N VAL A 148 -14.25 8.14 2.33
CA VAL A 148 -14.06 9.12 3.41
C VAL A 148 -14.35 8.49 4.78
N ASN A 149 -13.56 8.85 5.79
CA ASN A 149 -13.56 8.30 7.16
C ASN A 149 -13.12 6.83 7.29
N GLU A 150 -12.69 6.17 6.21
CA GLU A 150 -12.03 4.86 6.30
C GLU A 150 -10.51 5.02 6.41
N TYR A 151 -9.83 3.95 6.83
CA TYR A 151 -8.37 3.94 6.98
C TYR A 151 -7.68 3.90 5.62
N CYS A 152 -6.60 4.66 5.49
CA CYS A 152 -5.77 4.76 4.29
C CYS A 152 -4.30 4.58 4.66
N LEU A 153 -3.44 4.44 3.64
CA LEU A 153 -2.00 4.48 3.82
C LEU A 153 -1.37 5.61 3.03
N LEU A 154 -0.27 6.14 3.55
CA LEU A 154 0.67 7.00 2.84
C LEU A 154 2.08 6.70 3.34
N ASN A 155 2.99 6.32 2.45
CA ASN A 155 4.38 5.94 2.78
C ASN A 155 4.43 4.85 3.85
N GLY A 156 3.52 3.87 3.74
CA GLY A 156 3.35 2.77 4.69
C GLY A 156 2.73 3.14 6.05
N LYS A 157 2.44 4.42 6.32
CA LYS A 157 1.81 4.88 7.56
C LYS A 157 0.29 4.85 7.46
N VAL A 158 -0.36 4.51 8.58
CA VAL A 158 -1.83 4.52 8.66
C VAL A 158 -2.35 5.91 8.95
N GLY A 159 -3.32 6.32 8.13
CA GLY A 159 -4.09 7.54 8.33
C GLY A 159 -5.58 7.30 8.15
N VAL A 160 -6.32 8.40 8.11
CA VAL A 160 -7.76 8.41 7.83
C VAL A 160 -8.02 9.23 6.57
N CYS A 161 -8.87 8.72 5.68
CA CYS A 161 -9.30 9.42 4.49
C CYS A 161 -10.19 10.61 4.88
N ASP A 162 -9.77 11.84 4.58
CA ASP A 162 -10.58 13.03 4.86
C ASP A 162 -11.58 13.34 3.73
N LYS A 163 -12.43 14.34 3.98
CA LYS A 163 -13.43 14.83 3.02
C LYS A 163 -12.84 15.46 1.75
N ASN A 164 -11.53 15.75 1.73
CA ASN A 164 -10.81 16.23 0.56
C ASN A 164 -10.07 15.10 -0.16
N HIS A 165 -10.36 13.84 0.21
CA HIS A 165 -9.77 12.63 -0.34
C HIS A 165 -8.25 12.56 -0.15
N LYS A 166 -7.77 13.14 0.96
CA LYS A 166 -6.37 13.04 1.41
C LYS A 166 -6.25 12.03 2.54
N CYS A 167 -5.17 11.26 2.52
CA CYS A 167 -4.82 10.42 3.66
C CYS A 167 -4.15 11.26 4.75
N LEU A 168 -4.89 11.59 5.80
CA LEU A 168 -4.37 12.36 6.93
C LEU A 168 -3.65 11.42 7.90
N ILE A 169 -2.33 11.55 7.95
CA ILE A 169 -1.50 10.84 8.93
C ILE A 169 -1.56 11.61 10.27
N PRO A 170 -2.02 10.97 11.36
CA PRO A 170 -2.02 11.58 12.69
C PRO A 170 -0.59 11.97 13.11
N LYS A 171 -0.44 13.18 13.69
CA LYS A 171 0.86 13.65 14.19
C LYS A 171 1.32 12.94 15.46
N VAL A 172 0.40 12.31 16.17
CA VAL A 172 0.68 11.55 17.40
C VAL A 172 1.07 10.12 17.07
N ARG A 173 2.03 9.56 17.82
CA ARG A 173 2.39 8.14 17.72
C ARG A 173 1.13 7.31 17.99
N GLN A 174 0.74 6.50 17.00
CA GLN A 174 -0.35 5.55 17.19
C GLN A 174 0.25 4.29 17.79
N ILE A 175 -0.07 4.01 19.06
CA ILE A 175 0.26 2.73 19.70
C ILE A 175 -0.93 1.82 19.44
N TYR A 176 -0.71 0.78 18.64
CA TYR A 176 -1.75 -0.22 18.40
C TYR A 176 -1.62 -1.33 19.45
N PRO A 177 -2.72 -1.73 20.11
CA PRO A 177 -2.67 -2.80 21.10
C PRO A 177 -2.05 -4.06 20.51
N SER A 178 -1.08 -4.64 21.20
CA SER A 178 -0.60 -5.98 20.87
C SER A 178 -1.76 -6.97 21.00
N LEU A 179 -1.82 -7.93 20.07
CA LEU A 179 -2.70 -9.07 20.23
C LEU A 179 -2.14 -9.94 21.36
N HIS A 180 -2.49 -9.66 22.61
CA HIS A 180 -2.51 -10.73 23.60
C HIS A 180 -3.57 -11.71 23.12
N THR A 181 -3.14 -12.82 22.54
CA THR A 181 -3.93 -14.03 22.53
C THR A 181 -4.11 -14.41 23.99
N SER A 182 -5.21 -13.99 24.61
CA SER A 182 -5.76 -14.71 25.74
C SER A 182 -6.12 -16.09 25.22
N SER A 183 -5.21 -17.04 25.41
CA SER A 183 -5.53 -18.45 25.41
C SER A 183 -6.38 -18.71 26.64
N ASP A 184 -7.68 -18.69 26.45
CA ASP A 184 -8.67 -19.40 27.27
C ASP A 184 -9.48 -20.30 26.33
#